data_AF-A0A0Q5QWJ9-F1
#
_entry.id   AF-A0A0Q5QWJ9-F1
#
_cell.length_a   1.000
_cell.length_b   1.000
_cell.length_c   1.000
_cell.angle_alpha   90.00
_cell.angle_beta   90.00
_cell.angle_gamma   90.00
#
_symmetry.space_group_name_H-M   'P 1'
#
loop_
_entity.id
_entity.type
_entity.pdbx_description
1 polymer ?
#
loop_
_entity_poly.entity_id
_entity_poly.type
_entity_poly.pdbx_seq_one_letter_code
_entity_poly.pdbx_strand_id
1 'polypeptide(L)'
;MKFVLLAGLGVAAATLALPAAAQNAPQNGVLVIYGNQKCPTTESGDEIVVCVRRSANEQFRIPKELRELEVTPENEAWALKAKANDTVGATGIGSCTTVGPGGGSGCFLQQANRARSENKKKAADAKKVEDSLP
;
A
#
# COMPACT_ATOMS: atom_id res chain seq x y z
N MET A 1 61.41 10.51 20.82
CA MET A 1 60.38 11.56 20.85
C MET A 1 60.53 12.42 19.60
N LYS A 2 59.65 12.25 18.62
CA LYS A 2 59.66 13.05 17.38
C LYS A 2 58.20 13.27 16.97
N PHE A 3 57.71 14.48 17.19
CA PHE A 3 56.37 14.93 16.87
C PHE A 3 56.16 14.92 15.35
N VAL A 4 55.17 14.16 14.87
CA VAL A 4 54.71 14.25 13.48
C VAL A 4 53.59 15.28 13.44
N LEU A 5 53.84 16.33 12.66
CA LEU A 5 53.01 17.49 12.41
C LEU A 5 51.72 17.12 11.66
N LEU A 6 50.61 17.67 12.13
CA LEU A 6 49.37 17.89 11.38
C LEU A 6 49.65 18.83 10.20
N ALA A 7 49.32 18.39 8.98
CA ALA A 7 49.06 19.26 7.84
C ALA A 7 47.59 19.14 7.48
N GLY A 8 46.88 20.25 7.63
CA GLY A 8 45.43 20.35 7.47
C GLY A 8 44.98 20.75 6.06
N LEU A 9 43.66 20.75 5.95
CA LEU A 9 42.77 21.46 5.03
C LEU A 9 42.87 21.19 3.52
N GLY A 10 41.79 20.56 3.02
CA GLY A 10 40.92 21.28 2.09
C GLY A 10 40.75 20.66 0.71
N VAL A 11 39.78 19.76 0.55
CA VAL A 11 38.81 19.85 -0.55
C VAL A 11 37.44 19.55 0.03
N ALA A 12 36.63 20.61 0.06
CA ALA A 12 35.26 20.62 0.50
C ALA A 12 34.36 19.85 -0.48
N ALA A 13 33.47 19.04 0.10
CA ALA A 13 32.05 18.92 -0.23
C ALA A 13 31.62 19.30 -1.67
N ALA A 14 31.43 18.30 -2.54
CA ALA A 14 30.61 18.47 -3.74
C ALA A 14 30.08 17.13 -4.30
N THR A 15 29.35 16.32 -3.53
CA THR A 15 28.66 15.14 -4.10
C THR A 15 27.25 14.85 -3.54
N LEU A 16 26.61 15.76 -2.79
CA LEU A 16 25.33 15.45 -2.13
C LEU A 16 24.05 15.95 -2.84
N ALA A 17 24.11 16.41 -4.10
CA ALA A 17 22.92 16.96 -4.79
C ALA A 17 22.18 15.98 -5.73
N LEU A 18 22.49 14.68 -5.73
CA LEU A 18 21.81 13.70 -6.60
C LEU A 18 20.31 13.41 -6.29
N PRO A 19 19.75 13.60 -5.08
CA PRO A 19 18.36 13.16 -4.85
C PRO A 19 17.32 13.99 -5.61
N ALA A 20 17.61 15.25 -5.94
CA ALA A 20 16.63 16.17 -6.53
C ALA A 20 16.32 15.86 -8.00
N ALA A 21 17.30 15.38 -8.76
CA ALA A 21 17.11 15.05 -10.18
C ALA A 21 16.26 13.78 -10.38
N ALA A 22 16.24 12.87 -9.42
CA ALA A 22 15.46 11.63 -9.51
C ALA A 22 13.95 11.84 -9.25
N GLN A 23 13.55 12.93 -8.59
CA GLN A 23 12.13 13.16 -8.24
C GLN A 23 11.25 13.53 -9.44
N ASN A 24 11.85 13.97 -10.55
CA ASN A 24 11.15 14.43 -11.75
C ASN A 24 11.29 13.45 -12.92
N ALA A 25 11.65 12.19 -12.65
CA ALA A 25 11.67 11.17 -13.68
C ALA A 25 10.23 10.74 -14.03
N PRO A 26 9.83 10.75 -15.32
CA PRO A 26 8.52 10.27 -15.72
C PRO A 26 8.39 8.78 -15.40
N GLN A 27 7.30 8.41 -14.73
CA GLN A 27 6.97 7.01 -14.45
C GLN A 27 5.90 6.59 -15.45
N ASN A 28 6.17 5.55 -16.25
CA ASN A 28 5.29 5.11 -17.34
C ASN A 28 4.92 6.24 -18.33
N GLY A 29 5.85 7.16 -18.61
CA GLY A 29 5.64 8.28 -19.55
C GLY A 29 4.81 9.44 -19.00
N VAL A 30 4.44 9.41 -17.71
CA VAL A 30 3.67 10.48 -17.05
C VAL A 30 4.49 11.14 -15.95
N LEU A 31 4.53 12.46 -15.94
CA LEU A 31 5.17 13.25 -14.89
C LEU A 31 4.12 13.78 -13.90
N VAL A 32 4.32 13.53 -12.61
CA VAL A 32 3.42 14.03 -11.56
C VAL A 32 3.94 15.37 -11.02
N ILE A 33 3.19 16.44 -11.24
CA ILE A 33 3.52 17.79 -10.74
C ILE A 33 2.66 18.16 -9.53
N TYR A 34 3.25 18.86 -8.56
CA TYR A 34 2.57 19.25 -7.32
C TYR A 34 2.30 20.75 -7.29
N GLY A 35 1.10 21.14 -6.85
CA GLY A 35 0.74 22.55 -6.70
C GLY A 35 0.91 23.31 -8.02
N ASN A 36 1.59 24.47 -7.98
CA ASN A 36 1.74 25.36 -9.13
C ASN A 36 3.06 25.16 -9.91
N GLN A 37 3.70 23.99 -9.76
CA GLN A 37 4.89 23.64 -10.55
C GLN A 37 4.54 23.61 -12.04
N LYS A 38 5.40 24.17 -12.89
CA LYS A 38 5.22 24.13 -14.35
C LYS A 38 5.58 22.74 -14.85
N CYS A 39 4.79 22.23 -15.80
CA CYS A 39 5.17 21.04 -16.55
C CYS A 39 6.40 21.39 -17.41
N PRO A 40 7.57 20.76 -17.19
CA PRO A 40 8.75 21.02 -17.99
C PRO A 40 8.48 20.58 -19.43
N THR A 41 8.86 21.42 -20.38
CA THR A 41 8.83 21.13 -21.82
C THR A 41 10.26 21.30 -22.34
N THR A 42 10.67 20.49 -23.30
CA THR A 42 11.94 20.67 -24.00
C THR A 42 11.83 21.91 -24.89
N GLU A 43 12.83 22.80 -24.87
CA GLU A 43 12.83 24.04 -25.68
C GLU A 43 12.72 23.77 -27.19
N SER A 44 13.17 22.59 -27.63
CA SER A 44 13.14 22.15 -29.03
C SER A 44 11.77 21.63 -29.49
N GLY A 45 10.81 21.38 -28.58
CA GLY A 45 9.46 20.91 -28.94
C GLY A 45 9.38 19.47 -29.46
N ASP A 46 10.48 18.71 -29.41
CA ASP A 46 10.57 17.34 -29.95
C ASP A 46 9.96 16.27 -29.02
N GLU A 47 9.56 16.64 -27.80
CA GLU A 47 9.07 15.70 -26.77
C GLU A 47 7.73 16.15 -26.17
N ILE A 48 6.72 15.26 -26.22
CA ILE A 48 5.43 15.47 -25.57
C ILE A 48 5.51 14.99 -24.12
N VAL A 49 5.54 15.93 -23.18
CA VAL A 49 5.53 15.62 -21.74
C VAL A 49 4.08 15.64 -21.23
N VAL A 50 3.57 14.48 -20.80
CA VAL A 50 2.23 14.36 -20.21
C VAL A 50 2.32 14.54 -18.70
N CYS A 51 1.80 15.66 -18.20
CA CYS A 51 1.80 15.97 -16.77
C CYS A 51 0.44 15.76 -16.11
N VAL A 52 0.43 15.09 -14.96
CA VAL A 52 -0.74 14.99 -14.07
C VAL A 52 -0.51 15.86 -12.84
N ARG A 53 -1.44 16.80 -12.59
CA ARG A 53 -1.33 17.75 -11.46
C ARG A 53 -2.01 17.23 -10.21
N ARG A 54 -1.24 17.10 -9.12
CA ARG A 54 -1.73 16.81 -7.76
C ARG A 54 -1.64 18.05 -6.87
N SER A 55 -2.43 18.09 -5.79
CA SER A 55 -2.40 19.20 -4.84
C SER A 55 -1.08 19.27 -4.07
N ALA A 56 -0.65 20.45 -3.61
CA ALA A 56 0.60 20.59 -2.85
C ALA A 56 0.61 19.76 -1.54
N ASN A 57 -0.56 19.57 -0.91
CA ASN A 57 -0.70 18.77 0.30
C ASN A 57 -0.50 17.25 0.05
N GLU A 58 -0.52 16.81 -1.20
CA GLU A 58 -0.35 15.40 -1.57
C GLU A 58 1.13 15.02 -1.77
N GLN A 59 2.06 15.98 -1.75
CA GLN A 59 3.50 15.73 -1.97
C GLN A 59 4.14 14.86 -0.89
N PHE A 60 3.69 15.00 0.36
CA PHE A 60 4.20 14.23 1.51
C PHE A 60 3.16 13.28 2.10
N ARG A 61 1.97 13.19 1.49
CA ARG A 61 0.90 12.29 1.93
C ARG A 61 0.97 11.00 1.14
N ILE A 62 0.62 9.87 1.77
CA ILE A 62 0.44 8.58 1.07
C ILE A 62 -0.50 8.81 -0.12
N PRO A 63 -0.14 8.49 -1.37
CA PRO A 63 -0.99 8.70 -2.56
C PRO A 63 -2.39 8.13 -2.41
N LYS A 64 -3.41 8.74 -3.04
CA LYS A 64 -4.82 8.29 -2.94
C LYS A 64 -5.00 6.82 -3.26
N GLU A 65 -4.34 6.35 -4.31
CA GLU A 65 -4.31 4.96 -4.75
C GLU A 65 -3.79 3.98 -3.69
N LEU A 66 -2.96 4.43 -2.74
CA LEU A 66 -2.41 3.61 -1.65
C LEU A 66 -3.15 3.80 -0.32
N ARG A 67 -4.16 4.67 -0.26
CA ARG A 67 -4.96 4.88 0.96
C ARG A 67 -6.02 3.82 1.15
N GLU A 68 -6.51 3.25 0.05
CA GLU A 68 -7.46 2.15 0.06
C GLU A 68 -6.69 0.85 0.38
N LEU A 69 -6.39 0.65 1.66
CA LEU A 69 -5.76 -0.58 2.10
C LEU A 69 -6.81 -1.70 2.07
N GLU A 70 -6.59 -2.69 1.21
CA GLU A 70 -7.36 -3.92 1.30
C GLU A 70 -7.12 -4.55 2.67
N VAL A 71 -8.20 -4.91 3.37
CA VAL A 71 -8.11 -5.63 4.64
C VAL A 71 -7.73 -7.08 4.33
N THR A 72 -6.43 -7.32 4.20
CA THR A 72 -5.85 -8.64 4.15
C THR A 72 -5.73 -9.20 5.59
N PRO A 73 -5.62 -10.53 5.78
CA PRO A 73 -5.43 -11.11 7.11
C PRO A 73 -4.24 -10.52 7.88
N GLU A 74 -3.20 -10.09 7.17
CA GLU A 74 -2.02 -9.45 7.75
C GLU A 74 -2.36 -8.07 8.33
N ASN A 75 -3.16 -7.29 7.59
CA ASN A 75 -3.55 -5.91 7.93
C ASN A 75 -4.83 -5.81 8.77
N GLU A 76 -5.43 -6.94 9.14
CA GLU A 76 -6.62 -6.96 9.98
C GLU A 76 -6.34 -6.37 11.37
N ALA A 77 -7.27 -5.54 11.85
CA ALA A 77 -7.16 -4.88 13.15
C ALA A 77 -6.97 -5.90 14.28
N TRP A 78 -6.05 -5.60 15.21
CA TRP A 78 -5.76 -6.47 16.36
C TRP A 78 -7.02 -6.87 17.15
N ALA A 79 -7.99 -5.96 17.29
CA ALA A 79 -9.23 -6.23 17.99
C ALA A 79 -10.03 -7.39 17.36
N LEU A 80 -10.03 -7.51 16.03
CA LEU A 80 -10.69 -8.62 15.32
C LEU A 80 -9.90 -9.92 15.47
N LYS A 81 -8.56 -9.84 15.44
CA LYS A 81 -7.70 -11.00 15.73
C LYS A 81 -7.92 -11.53 17.14
N ALA A 82 -8.03 -10.64 18.12
CA ALA A 82 -8.30 -11.00 19.51
C ALA A 82 -9.69 -11.64 19.68
N LYS A 83 -10.71 -11.14 18.99
CA LYS A 83 -12.08 -11.72 18.99
C LYS A 83 -12.11 -13.19 18.55
N ALA A 84 -11.19 -13.62 17.68
CA ALA A 84 -11.12 -15.02 17.29
C ALA A 84 -10.87 -15.96 18.49
N ASN A 85 -10.16 -15.46 19.51
CA ASN A 85 -9.86 -16.23 20.73
C ASN A 85 -11.09 -16.49 21.61
N ASP A 86 -12.17 -15.70 21.48
CA ASP A 86 -13.40 -15.85 22.29
C ASP A 86 -14.09 -17.21 22.06
N THR A 87 -13.82 -17.84 20.92
CA THR A 87 -14.43 -19.11 20.52
C THR A 87 -13.55 -20.33 20.78
N VAL A 88 -12.32 -20.13 21.27
CA VAL A 88 -11.39 -21.22 21.56
C VAL A 88 -11.94 -22.05 22.73
N GLY A 89 -12.10 -23.35 22.52
CA GLY A 89 -12.67 -24.26 23.51
C GLY A 89 -14.20 -24.30 23.55
N ALA A 90 -14.89 -23.59 22.66
CA ALA A 90 -16.35 -23.70 22.52
C ALA A 90 -16.75 -25.13 22.13
N THR A 91 -17.77 -25.67 22.79
CA THR A 91 -18.32 -27.01 22.52
C THR A 91 -19.85 -27.00 22.48
N GLY A 92 -20.44 -28.03 21.85
CA GLY A 92 -21.89 -28.16 21.69
C GLY A 92 -22.41 -27.67 20.33
N ILE A 93 -23.74 -27.51 20.23
CA ILE A 93 -24.42 -27.20 18.97
C ILE A 93 -23.97 -25.83 18.44
N GLY A 94 -23.54 -25.80 17.17
CA GLY A 94 -23.13 -24.57 16.49
C GLY A 94 -21.65 -24.22 16.66
N SER A 95 -20.92 -24.93 17.53
CA SER A 95 -19.44 -24.89 17.56
C SER A 95 -18.86 -25.85 16.51
N CYS A 96 -17.76 -25.50 15.86
CA CYS A 96 -17.06 -26.42 14.96
C CYS A 96 -16.00 -27.21 15.74
N THR A 97 -16.44 -28.27 16.41
CA THR A 97 -15.58 -29.13 17.24
C THR A 97 -15.95 -30.61 17.09
N THR A 98 -15.04 -31.49 17.46
CA THR A 98 -15.27 -32.95 17.56
C THR A 98 -15.91 -33.37 18.88
N VAL A 99 -16.04 -32.44 19.84
CA VAL A 99 -16.54 -32.73 21.20
C VAL A 99 -18.01 -32.30 21.37
N GLY A 100 -18.87 -33.26 21.70
CA GLY A 100 -20.27 -33.04 22.02
C GLY A 100 -21.24 -33.13 20.81
N PRO A 101 -22.54 -33.27 21.07
CA PRO A 101 -23.55 -33.38 20.01
C PRO A 101 -23.68 -32.06 19.24
N GLY A 102 -23.81 -32.16 17.92
CA GLY A 102 -24.04 -30.99 17.06
C GLY A 102 -22.79 -30.16 16.70
N GLY A 103 -21.58 -30.65 16.98
CA GLY A 103 -20.34 -30.01 16.52
C GLY A 103 -20.18 -30.03 14.99
N GLY A 104 -20.65 -31.09 14.33
CA GLY A 104 -20.61 -31.22 12.87
C GLY A 104 -21.46 -30.17 12.14
N SER A 105 -22.61 -29.75 12.71
CA SER A 105 -23.45 -28.72 12.09
C SER A 105 -22.82 -27.33 12.19
N GLY A 106 -22.04 -27.05 13.24
CA GLY A 106 -21.25 -25.83 13.36
C GLY A 106 -20.19 -25.71 12.26
N CYS A 107 -19.47 -26.79 11.96
CA CYS A 107 -18.49 -26.78 10.86
C CYS A 107 -19.12 -26.57 9.48
N PHE A 108 -20.30 -27.15 9.24
CA PHE A 108 -21.04 -26.89 8.00
C PHE A 108 -21.41 -25.41 7.86
N LEU A 109 -21.95 -24.80 8.92
CA LEU A 109 -22.31 -23.37 8.92
C LEU A 109 -21.09 -22.47 8.71
N GLN A 110 -19.96 -22.79 9.36
CA GLN A 110 -18.71 -22.06 9.16
C GLN A 110 -18.25 -22.12 7.70
N GLN A 111 -18.28 -23.31 7.09
CA GLN A 111 -17.88 -23.47 5.69
C GLN A 111 -18.83 -22.75 4.73
N ALA A 112 -20.14 -22.82 4.98
CA ALA A 112 -21.14 -22.09 4.20
C ALA A 112 -20.95 -20.56 4.28
N ASN A 113 -20.66 -20.04 5.48
CA ASN A 113 -20.37 -18.62 5.67
C ASN A 113 -19.08 -18.20 4.95
N ARG A 114 -18.03 -19.04 5.02
CA ARG A 114 -16.78 -18.82 4.29
C ARG A 114 -17.01 -18.76 2.79
N ALA A 115 -17.70 -19.74 2.21
CA ALA A 115 -18.00 -19.76 0.78
C ALA A 115 -18.82 -18.52 0.34
N ARG A 116 -19.81 -18.10 1.14
CA ARG A 116 -20.55 -16.85 0.90
C ARG A 116 -19.65 -15.63 0.92
N SER A 117 -18.71 -15.55 1.87
CA SER A 117 -17.77 -14.44 1.96
C SER A 117 -16.80 -14.40 0.77
N GLU A 118 -16.31 -15.56 0.34
CA GLU A 118 -15.43 -15.70 -0.82
C GLU A 118 -16.15 -15.29 -2.11
N ASN A 119 -17.41 -15.71 -2.29
CA ASN A 119 -18.22 -15.31 -3.43
C ASN A 119 -18.50 -13.79 -3.45
N LYS A 120 -18.77 -13.19 -2.29
CA LYS A 120 -18.95 -11.73 -2.18
C LYS A 120 -17.67 -10.98 -2.55
N LYS A 121 -16.50 -11.45 -2.10
CA LYS A 121 -15.20 -10.87 -2.47
C LYS A 121 -14.96 -10.94 -3.98
N LYS A 122 -15.13 -12.13 -4.58
CA LYS A 122 -15.03 -12.33 -6.03
C LYS A 122 -15.95 -11.38 -6.82
N ALA A 123 -17.19 -11.20 -6.38
CA ALA A 123 -18.12 -10.29 -7.03
C ALA A 123 -17.70 -8.81 -6.89
N ALA A 124 -17.20 -8.41 -5.71
CA ALA A 124 -16.66 -7.07 -5.50
C ALA A 124 -15.41 -6.80 -6.35
N ASP A 125 -14.52 -7.78 -6.47
CA ASP A 125 -13.31 -7.66 -7.28
C ASP A 125 -13.65 -7.61 -8.77
N ALA A 126 -14.61 -8.40 -9.24
CA ALA A 126 -15.13 -8.29 -10.60
C ALA A 126 -15.71 -6.89 -10.89
N LYS A 127 -16.45 -6.31 -9.94
CA LYS A 127 -16.97 -4.95 -10.05
C LYS A 127 -15.85 -3.90 -10.11
N LYS A 128 -14.79 -4.04 -9.29
CA LYS A 128 -13.63 -3.13 -9.35
C LYS A 128 -12.94 -3.19 -10.72
N VAL A 129 -12.84 -4.38 -11.31
CA VAL A 129 -12.30 -4.55 -12.67
C VAL A 129 -13.19 -3.83 -13.69
N GLU A 130 -14.50 -4.03 -13.62
CA GLU A 130 -15.49 -3.34 -14.48
C GLU A 130 -15.40 -1.81 -14.33
N ASP A 131 -15.38 -1.30 -13.10
CA ASP A 131 -15.23 0.13 -12.80
C ASP A 131 -13.87 0.72 -13.28
N SER A 132 -12.88 -0.14 -13.57
CA SER A 132 -11.55 0.27 -14.05
C SER A 132 -11.41 0.25 -15.58
N LEU A 133 -12.40 -0.27 -16.32
CA LEU A 133 -12.42 -0.20 -17.78
C LEU A 133 -12.83 1.21 -18.25
N PRO A 134 -12.20 1.73 -19.33
CA PRO A 134 -12.52 3.04 -19.89
C PRO A 134 -13.88 3.10 -20.58
#